data_AF-A0A7C2C421-F1
#
_entry.id   AF-A0A7C2C421-F1
#
_cell.length_a   1.000
_cell.length_b   1.000
_cell.length_c   1.000
_cell.angle_alpha   90.00
_cell.angle_beta   90.00
_cell.angle_gamma   90.00
#
_symmetry.space_group_name_H-M   'P 1'
#
loop_
_entity.id
_entity.type
_entity.pdbx_description
1 polymer ?
#
loop_
_entity_poly.entity_id
_entity_poly.type
_entity_poly.pdbx_seq_one_letter_code
_entity_poly.pdbx_strand_id
1 'polypeptide(L)' 'VAYFGTCFNLLRPEGMRLQEGLAHLTGFKATSDPPSWLLPEERAQLLTFLSQEVPARRLGPYRLQVGEEVLDYACVL' A
#
# COMPACT_ATOMS: atom_id res chain seq x y z
N VAL A 1 -7.39 -3.20 -3.19
CA VAL A 1 -6.37 -4.18 -3.65
C VAL A 1 -5.03 -3.48 -3.66
N ALA A 2 -4.07 -3.93 -2.86
CA ALA A 2 -2.70 -3.43 -2.81
C ALA A 2 -1.77 -4.31 -3.65
N TYR A 3 -0.68 -3.74 -4.14
CA TYR A 3 0.34 -4.40 -4.95
C TYR A 3 1.68 -4.31 -4.23
N PHE A 4 2.42 -5.40 -4.24
CA PHE A 4 3.76 -5.57 -3.66
C PHE A 4 4.75 -6.09 -4.70
N GLY A 5 4.28 -6.91 -5.65
CA GLY A 5 5.11 -7.43 -6.72
C GLY A 5 5.46 -6.38 -7.77
N THR A 6 6.73 -6.36 -8.17
CA THR A 6 7.23 -5.61 -9.33
C THR A 6 7.24 -6.45 -10.61
N CYS A 7 7.32 -7.77 -10.50
CA CYS A 7 7.18 -8.67 -11.64
C CYS A 7 5.78 -8.55 -12.26
N PHE A 8 5.72 -8.35 -13.58
CA PHE A 8 4.46 -8.18 -14.33
C PHE A 8 3.59 -7.01 -13.88
N ASN A 9 4.18 -6.00 -13.24
CA ASN A 9 3.52 -4.80 -12.77
C ASN A 9 4.30 -3.56 -13.26
N LEU A 10 3.61 -2.57 -13.82
CA LEU A 10 4.21 -1.33 -14.32
C LEU A 10 4.07 -0.15 -13.36
N LEU A 11 3.41 -0.35 -12.21
CA LEU A 11 3.28 0.69 -11.21
C LEU A 11 4.66 1.05 -10.65
N ARG A 12 4.89 2.36 -10.50
CA ARG A 12 6.02 2.86 -9.73
C ARG A 12 5.77 2.63 -8.24
N PRO A 13 6.82 2.49 -7.41
CA PRO A 13 6.68 2.28 -5.97
C PRO A 13 5.76 3.31 -5.29
N GLU A 14 5.80 4.58 -5.71
CA GLU A 14 4.95 5.64 -5.16
C GLU A 14 3.46 5.37 -5.41
N GLY A 15 3.11 4.86 -6.60
CA GLY A 15 1.74 4.50 -6.95
C GLY A 15 1.24 3.29 -6.15
N MET A 16 2.10 2.29 -5.94
CA MET A 16 1.79 1.14 -5.10
C MET A 16 1.56 1.57 -3.64
N ARG A 17 2.40 2.47 -3.13
CA ARG A 17 2.30 3.02 -1.77
C ARG A 17 1.01 3.80 -1.53
N LEU A 18 0.59 4.64 -2.48
CA LEU A 18 -0.70 5.34 -2.41
C LEU A 18 -1.85 4.33 -2.30
N GLN A 19 -1.85 3.28 -3.11
CA GLN A 19 -2.91 2.27 -3.05
C GLN A 19 -2.91 1.48 -1.73
N GLU A 20 -1.73 1.13 -1.20
CA GLU A 20 -1.59 0.49 0.11
C GLU A 20 -2.11 1.38 1.25
N GLY A 21 -1.86 2.69 1.18
CA GLY A 21 -2.33 3.66 2.17
C GLY A 21 -3.85 3.65 2.34
N LEU A 22 -4.61 3.60 1.23
CA LEU A 22 -6.07 3.47 1.28
C LEU A 22 -6.52 2.13 1.86
N ALA A 23 -5.77 1.05 1.67
CA ALA A 23 -6.08 -0.23 2.29
C ALA A 23 -5.96 -0.16 3.83
N HIS A 24 -4.95 0.54 4.35
CA HIS A 24 -4.84 0.80 5.79
C HIS A 24 -5.96 1.70 6.31
N LEU A 25 -6.32 2.77 5.59
CA LEU A 25 -7.41 3.66 6.00
C LEU A 25 -8.77 2.95 6.09
N THR A 26 -9.05 2.07 5.13
CA THR A 26 -10.35 1.39 5.02
C THR A 26 -10.40 0.10 5.84
N GLY A 27 -9.26 -0.42 6.28
CA GLY A 27 -9.14 -1.76 6.86
C GLY A 27 -9.35 -2.89 5.85
N PHE A 28 -9.59 -2.60 4.57
CA PHE A 28 -9.85 -3.60 3.55
C PHE A 28 -8.55 -4.03 2.85
N LYS A 29 -7.91 -5.07 3.39
CA LYS A 29 -6.63 -5.60 2.91
C LYS A 29 -6.83 -6.76 1.95
N ALA A 30 -6.43 -6.58 0.70
CA ALA A 30 -6.47 -7.61 -0.34
C ALA A 30 -5.35 -7.41 -1.34
N THR A 31 -4.80 -8.50 -1.89
CA THR A 31 -3.84 -8.51 -3.00
C THR A 31 -4.19 -9.62 -3.97
N SER A 32 -3.75 -9.48 -5.22
CA SER A 32 -3.77 -10.54 -6.23
C SER A 32 -2.38 -11.04 -6.60
N ASP A 33 -1.34 -10.56 -5.92
CA ASP A 33 0.05 -10.95 -6.21
C ASP A 33 0.27 -12.42 -5.83
N PRO A 34 0.58 -13.30 -6.80
CA PRO A 34 0.91 -14.68 -6.50
C PRO A 34 2.23 -14.74 -5.71
N PRO A 35 2.33 -15.51 -4.62
CA PRO A 35 3.56 -15.59 -3.83
C PRO A 35 4.80 -16.04 -4.63
N SER A 36 4.61 -16.78 -5.72
CA SER A 36 5.70 -17.21 -6.61
C SER A 36 6.23 -16.10 -7.52
N TRP A 37 5.54 -14.97 -7.64
CA TRP A 37 5.98 -13.80 -8.42
C TRP A 37 6.67 -12.74 -7.56
N LEU A 38 6.65 -12.91 -6.23
CA LEU A 38 7.24 -11.98 -5.28
C LEU A 38 8.69 -12.34 -4.98
N LEU A 39 9.55 -11.34 -5.00
CA LEU A 39 10.88 -11.42 -4.41
C LEU A 39 10.79 -11.61 -2.89
N PRO A 40 11.84 -12.13 -2.22
CA PRO A 40 11.83 -12.35 -0.77
C PRO A 40 11.43 -11.10 0.04
N GLU A 41 11.92 -9.93 -0.36
CA GLU A 41 11.62 -8.63 0.25
C GLU A 41 10.15 -8.21 0.04
N GLU A 42 9.59 -8.40 -1.15
CA GLU A 42 8.20 -8.07 -1.47
C GLU A 42 7.25 -9.00 -0.70
N ARG A 43 7.60 -10.28 -0.57
CA ARG A 43 6.87 -11.25 0.26
C ARG A 43 6.90 -10.86 1.74
N ALA A 44 8.02 -10.37 2.24
CA ALA A 44 8.12 -9.87 3.61
C ALA A 44 7.24 -8.64 3.83
N GLN A 45 7.19 -7.70 2.87
CA GLN A 45 6.31 -6.54 2.92
C GLN A 45 4.83 -6.94 2.92
N LEU A 46 4.43 -7.87 2.04
CA LEU A 46 3.07 -8.41 2.02
C LEU A 46 2.70 -9.05 3.36
N LEU A 47 3.62 -9.83 3.96
CA LEU A 47 3.38 -10.45 5.26
C LEU A 47 3.17 -9.41 6.36
N THR A 48 4.01 -8.37 6.39
CA THR A 48 3.87 -7.24 7.32
C THR A 48 2.54 -6.53 7.14
N PHE A 49 2.16 -6.22 5.91
CA PHE A 49 0.88 -5.56 5.58
C PHE A 49 -0.34 -6.35 6.10
N LEU A 50 -0.34 -7.67 5.93
CA LEU A 50 -1.43 -8.53 6.39
C LEU A 50 -1.42 -8.74 7.91
N SER A 51 -0.25 -8.73 8.54
CA SER A 51 -0.10 -9.10 9.95
C SER A 51 -0.20 -7.93 10.92
N GLN A 52 -0.04 -6.69 10.45
CA GLN A 52 -0.01 -5.50 11.29
C GLN A 52 -1.18 -4.57 11.01
N GLU A 53 -1.83 -4.10 12.07
CA GLU A 53 -2.75 -2.96 12.00
C GLU A 53 -1.97 -1.67 12.20
N VAL A 54 -1.83 -0.90 11.11
CA VAL A 54 -1.14 0.39 11.12
C VAL A 54 -2.20 1.49 11.25
N PRO A 55 -2.13 2.37 12.27
CA PRO A 55 -3.08 3.46 12.41
C PRO A 55 -3.09 4.35 11.18
N ALA A 56 -4.26 4.57 10.59
CA ALA A 56 -4.43 5.45 9.45
C ALA A 56 -5.56 6.46 9.71
N ARG A 57 -5.33 7.73 9.36
CA ARG A 57 -6.31 8.80 9.54
C ARG A 57 -6.24 9.85 8.44
N ARG A 58 -7.41 10.32 8.02
CA ARG A 58 -7.51 11.41 7.04
C ARG A 58 -7.12 12.74 7.71
N LEU A 59 -6.20 13.47 7.08
CA LEU A 59 -5.78 14.82 7.50
C LEU A 59 -6.47 15.93 6.69
N GLY A 60 -6.96 15.61 5.49
CA GLY A 60 -7.66 16.54 4.61
C GLY A 60 -8.28 15.84 3.41
N PRO A 61 -8.78 16.59 2.42
CA PRO A 61 -9.44 16.00 1.25
C PRO A 61 -8.59 14.93 0.56
N TYR A 62 -7.29 15.21 0.36
CA TYR A 62 -6.34 14.36 -0.36
C TYR A 62 -5.11 14.00 0.47
N ARG A 63 -5.11 14.27 1.78
CA ARG A 63 -3.98 13.98 2.67
C ARG A 63 -4.37 12.91 3.68
N LEU A 64 -3.59 11.84 3.70
CA LEU A 64 -3.77 10.68 4.57
C LEU A 64 -2.50 10.47 5.39
N GLN A 65 -2.63 10.26 6.69
CA GLN A 65 -1.54 9.79 7.53
C GLN A 65 -1.66 8.28 7.74
N VAL A 66 -0.59 7.53 7.53
CA VAL A 66 -0.46 6.09 7.80
C VAL A 66 0.77 5.88 8.68
N GLY A 67 0.56 5.48 9.93
CA GLY A 67 1.60 5.55 10.95
C GLY A 67 2.07 7.00 11.11
N GLU A 68 3.36 7.25 10.86
CA GLU A 68 3.95 8.59 10.88
C GLU A 68 4.00 9.23 9.49
N GLU A 69 3.88 8.45 8.41
CA GLU A 69 4.00 8.91 7.04
C GLU A 69 2.75 9.67 6.58
N VAL A 70 2.93 10.77 5.85
CA VAL A 70 1.84 11.51 5.21
C VAL A 70 1.88 11.29 3.70
N LEU A 71 0.81 10.71 3.18
CA LEU A 71 0.56 10.49 1.76
C LEU A 71 -0.33 11.61 1.21
N ASP A 72 0.12 12.25 0.13
CA ASP A 72 -0.63 13.30 -0.57
C ASP A 72 -1.06 12.83 -1.96
N TYR A 73 -2.37 12.74 -2.17
CA TYR A 73 -3.01 12.27 -3.39
C TYR A 73 -3.28 13.40 -4.38
N ALA A 74 -3.00 14.66 -4.02
CA ALA A 74 -3.24 15.81 -4.89
C ALA A 74 -2.44 15.73 -6.20
N CYS A 75 -1.33 14.98 -6.24
CA CYS A 75 -0.51 14.79 -7.45
C CYS A 75 -1.17 13.91 -8.53
N VAL A 76 -2.30 13.27 -8.23
CA VAL A 76 -3.01 12.36 -9.15
C VAL A 76 -4.23 13.04 -9.80
N LEU A 77 -4.64 14.22 -9.31
CA LEU A 77 -5.78 15.00 -9.78
C LEU A 77 -5.36 16.09 -10.77
#